data_AF-A0A7S3C0E0-F1
#
_entry.id   AF-A0A7S3C0E0-F1
#
_cell.length_a   1.000
_cell.length_b   1.000
_cell.length_c   1.000
_cell.angle_alpha   90.00
_cell.angle_beta   90.00
_cell.angle_gamma   90.00
#
_symmetry.space_group_name_H-M   'P 1'
#
loop_
_entity.id
_entity.type
_entity.pdbx_description
1 polymer ?
#
loop_
_entity_poly.entity_id
_entity_poly.type
_entity_poly.pdbx_seq_one_letter_code
_entity_poly.pdbx_strand_id
1 'polypeptide(L)'
;VKGVLRFTMHSWASGALRSWEVPIEVEGASAKQVYTSTLTDVLTKGECPETDATKCVLTLDVFEGNSSASGQLLSSNYLFLAPFFDVTTMVDPRLSVDSVALVAPSSAFSEEDAAPSFEVEIGVHAITAFLWIETPIPGWWSDNGLLVTDTSQPLRLTFTPDVLKAPNVSAAQLHESFSQKHGG
;
A
#
# COMPACT_ATOMS: atom_id res chain seq x y z
N VAL A 1 18.32 -0.78 -17.49
CA VAL A 1 17.30 0.22 -17.13
C VAL A 1 18.00 1.44 -16.57
N LYS A 2 17.79 2.59 -17.20
CA LYS A 2 18.16 3.89 -16.62
C LYS A 2 16.91 4.46 -15.95
N GLY A 3 17.05 4.82 -14.70
CA GLY A 3 15.91 5.16 -13.86
C GLY A 3 16.30 6.11 -12.74
N VAL A 4 15.31 6.39 -11.90
CA VAL A 4 15.49 7.13 -10.66
C VAL A 4 14.94 6.32 -9.50
N LEU A 5 15.75 6.20 -8.45
CA LEU A 5 15.29 5.73 -7.14
C LEU A 5 14.83 6.94 -6.33
N ARG A 6 13.53 7.03 -6.08
CA ARG A 6 12.92 8.03 -5.22
C ARG A 6 12.76 7.47 -3.83
N PHE A 7 13.25 8.22 -2.85
CA PHE A 7 13.00 8.00 -1.45
C PHE A 7 11.94 8.99 -0.98
N THR A 8 10.99 8.55 -0.16
CA THR A 8 10.08 9.45 0.56
C THR A 8 10.06 9.06 2.02
N MET A 9 10.43 10.00 2.88
CA MET A 9 10.30 9.86 4.32
C MET A 9 8.87 10.23 4.72
N HIS A 10 8.28 9.43 5.59
CA HIS A 10 6.98 9.72 6.18
C HIS A 10 7.09 9.68 7.70
N SER A 11 6.43 10.62 8.38
CA SER A 11 6.17 10.52 9.81
C SER A 11 4.90 9.72 10.04
N TRP A 12 4.93 8.83 11.04
CA TRP A 12 3.73 8.13 11.51
C TRP A 12 2.61 9.07 11.98
N ALA A 13 2.97 10.29 12.41
CA ALA A 13 2.03 11.26 12.96
C ALA A 13 1.42 12.21 11.92
N SER A 14 2.20 12.60 10.91
CA SER A 14 1.83 13.70 10.00
C SER A 14 1.85 13.35 8.51
N GLY A 15 2.18 12.11 8.14
CA GLY A 15 2.25 11.70 6.73
C GLY A 15 3.61 12.01 6.09
N ALA A 16 3.61 12.26 4.78
CA ALA A 16 4.82 12.53 4.01
C ALA A 16 5.58 13.78 4.53
N LEU A 17 6.90 13.65 4.64
CA LEU A 17 7.81 14.72 5.06
C LEU A 17 8.58 15.27 3.86
N ARG A 18 9.60 14.53 3.43
CA ARG A 18 10.49 14.94 2.34
C ARG A 18 10.83 13.76 1.43
N SER A 19 10.88 14.06 0.14
CA SER A 19 11.36 13.14 -0.89
C SER A 19 12.69 13.62 -1.49
N TRP A 20 13.50 12.67 -1.94
CA TRP A 20 14.69 12.95 -2.74
C TRP A 20 14.92 11.83 -3.76
N GLU A 21 15.64 12.16 -4.82
CA GLU A 21 15.88 11.29 -5.96
C GLU A 21 17.37 11.00 -6.13
N VAL A 22 17.66 9.78 -6.55
CA VAL A 22 19.02 9.34 -6.91
C VAL A 22 18.95 8.66 -8.28
N PRO A 23 19.75 9.09 -9.27
CA PRO A 23 19.81 8.42 -10.56
C PRO A 23 20.40 7.02 -10.39
N ILE A 24 19.81 6.03 -11.05
CA ILE A 24 20.25 4.63 -11.01
C ILE A 24 20.40 4.07 -12.41
N GLU A 25 21.35 3.14 -12.55
CA GLU A 25 21.51 2.33 -13.75
C GLU A 25 21.63 0.86 -13.32
N VAL A 26 20.70 0.05 -13.79
CA VAL A 26 20.58 -1.37 -13.43
C VAL A 26 20.65 -2.21 -14.69
N GLU A 27 21.53 -3.20 -14.71
CA GLU A 27 21.63 -4.17 -15.80
C GLU A 27 20.50 -5.19 -15.69
N GLY A 28 20.03 -5.69 -16.84
CA GLY A 28 18.99 -6.72 -16.86
C GLY A 28 19.44 -7.99 -16.13
N ALA A 29 18.53 -8.60 -15.36
CA ALA A 29 18.79 -9.82 -14.59
C ALA A 29 20.01 -9.74 -13.65
N SER A 30 20.22 -8.58 -13.00
CA SER A 30 21.32 -8.36 -12.05
C SER A 30 20.83 -7.88 -10.69
N ALA A 31 21.66 -8.04 -9.65
CA ALA A 31 21.48 -7.43 -8.35
C ALA A 31 22.74 -6.62 -8.01
N LYS A 32 22.56 -5.31 -7.78
CA LYS A 32 23.66 -4.38 -7.50
C LYS A 32 23.23 -3.36 -6.47
N GLN A 33 24.16 -2.96 -5.60
CA GLN A 33 23.97 -1.80 -4.73
C GLN A 33 23.95 -0.52 -5.57
N VAL A 34 22.83 0.20 -5.53
CA VAL A 34 22.64 1.47 -6.27
C VAL A 34 22.70 2.71 -5.38
N TYR A 35 22.58 2.54 -4.06
CA TYR A 35 22.63 3.63 -3.08
C TYR A 35 23.20 3.13 -1.76
N THR A 36 23.90 4.01 -1.04
CA THR A 36 24.30 3.80 0.36
C THR A 36 24.34 5.13 1.09
N SER A 37 24.02 5.09 2.38
CA SER A 37 23.95 6.24 3.27
C SER A 37 24.02 5.74 4.71
N THR A 38 24.43 6.61 5.63
CA THR A 38 24.24 6.33 7.07
C THR A 38 22.77 6.53 7.44
N LEU A 39 22.32 5.89 8.53
CA LEU A 39 20.96 6.11 9.06
C LEU A 39 20.75 7.58 9.42
N THR A 40 21.72 8.22 10.09
CA THR A 40 21.66 9.65 10.45
C THR A 40 21.47 10.54 9.23
N ASP A 41 22.19 10.27 8.13
CA ASP A 41 22.03 11.02 6.88
C ASP A 41 20.64 10.83 6.27
N VAL A 42 20.09 9.61 6.31
CA VAL A 42 18.74 9.33 5.80
C VAL A 42 17.68 10.06 6.62
N LEU A 43 17.78 10.01 7.96
CA LEU A 43 16.86 10.70 8.86
C LEU A 43 16.94 12.22 8.68
N THR A 44 18.15 12.76 8.51
CA THR A 44 18.36 14.20 8.29
C THR A 44 17.83 14.63 6.91
N LYS A 45 18.16 13.91 5.83
CA LYS A 45 17.67 14.21 4.47
C LYS A 45 16.16 14.09 4.35
N GLY A 46 15.57 13.13 5.06
CA GLY A 46 14.13 12.91 5.12
C GLY A 46 13.40 13.83 6.10
N GLU A 47 14.11 14.72 6.81
CA GLU A 47 13.55 15.62 7.81
C GLU A 47 12.74 14.89 8.90
N CYS A 48 13.18 13.68 9.27
CA CYS A 48 12.52 12.89 10.30
C CYS A 48 12.58 13.63 11.65
N PRO A 49 11.46 13.78 12.40
CA PRO A 49 11.42 14.58 13.61
C PRO A 49 12.46 14.14 14.63
N GLU A 50 13.23 15.10 15.16
CA GLU A 50 14.29 14.89 16.14
C GLU A 50 15.38 13.91 15.68
N THR A 51 15.42 13.53 14.40
CA THR A 51 16.30 12.48 13.89
C THR A 51 16.04 11.13 14.56
N ASP A 52 14.79 10.86 14.94
CA ASP A 52 14.37 9.65 15.65
C ASP A 52 13.72 8.64 14.67
N ALA A 53 14.42 7.53 14.43
CA ALA A 53 13.97 6.47 13.53
C ALA A 53 12.63 5.83 13.92
N THR A 54 12.23 5.87 15.20
CA THR A 54 10.94 5.31 15.66
C THR A 54 9.74 6.13 15.18
N LYS A 55 9.97 7.37 14.73
CA LYS A 55 8.91 8.31 14.31
C LYS A 55 8.62 8.28 12.81
N CYS A 56 9.40 7.53 12.03
CA CYS A 56 9.32 7.56 10.58
C CYS A 56 9.38 6.18 9.91
N VAL A 57 8.90 6.16 8.66
CA VAL A 57 9.04 5.06 7.71
C VAL A 57 9.53 5.61 6.37
N LEU A 58 10.34 4.84 5.66
CA LEU A 58 10.89 5.21 4.37
C LEU A 58 10.19 4.40 3.28
N THR A 59 9.63 5.05 2.27
CA THR A 59 9.24 4.38 1.02
C THR A 59 10.30 4.59 -0.06
N LEU A 60 10.46 3.59 -0.91
CA LEU A 60 11.43 3.52 -2.00
C LEU A 60 10.68 3.16 -3.28
N ASP A 61 10.69 4.06 -4.25
CA ASP A 61 10.03 3.88 -5.53
C ASP A 61 11.05 3.95 -6.66
N VAL A 62 10.97 3.04 -7.62
CA VAL A 62 11.82 3.06 -8.82
C VAL A 62 11.01 3.52 -10.00
N PHE A 63 11.47 4.56 -10.68
CA PHE A 63 10.87 5.08 -11.90
C PHE A 63 11.78 4.85 -13.10
N GLU A 64 11.18 4.54 -14.25
CA GLU A 64 11.89 4.57 -15.52
C GLU A 64 12.22 6.02 -15.94
N GLY A 65 13.39 6.24 -16.56
CA GLY A 65 13.78 7.54 -17.09
C GLY A 65 14.53 8.41 -16.08
N ASN A 66 14.51 9.72 -16.28
CA ASN A 66 15.41 10.65 -15.60
C ASN A 66 14.77 11.40 -14.41
N SER A 67 13.47 11.18 -14.14
CA SER A 67 12.74 11.81 -13.02
C SER A 67 11.47 11.03 -12.70
N SER A 68 11.05 11.02 -11.43
CA SER A 68 9.77 10.41 -11.05
C SER A 68 8.54 11.15 -11.60
N ALA A 69 8.67 12.42 -11.99
CA ALA A 69 7.55 13.22 -12.49
C ALA A 69 7.08 12.80 -13.90
N SER A 70 7.97 12.22 -14.70
CA SER A 70 7.70 11.80 -16.08
C SER A 70 7.86 10.31 -16.30
N GLY A 71 8.40 9.60 -15.30
CA GLY A 71 8.72 8.19 -15.39
C GLY A 71 7.54 7.29 -15.03
N GLN A 72 7.52 6.09 -15.60
CA GLN A 72 6.62 5.04 -15.16
C GLN A 72 7.15 4.41 -13.87
N LEU A 73 6.30 4.22 -12.86
CA LEU A 73 6.63 3.45 -11.66
C LEU A 73 6.86 1.98 -12.03
N LEU A 74 8.04 1.46 -11.72
CA LEU A 74 8.44 0.07 -11.98
C LEU A 74 8.33 -0.82 -10.75
N SER A 75 8.64 -0.27 -9.57
CA SER A 75 8.52 -0.98 -8.29
C SER A 75 8.41 0.00 -7.13
N SER A 76 7.78 -0.47 -6.05
CA SER A 76 7.71 0.22 -4.76
C SER A 76 8.11 -0.75 -3.65
N ASN A 77 8.69 -0.20 -2.58
CA ASN A 77 9.02 -0.93 -1.36
C ASN A 77 9.03 0.05 -0.17
N TYR A 78 9.12 -0.48 1.04
CA TYR A 78 9.23 0.31 2.25
C TYR A 78 10.26 -0.28 3.22
N LEU A 79 10.73 0.55 4.13
CA LEU A 79 11.70 0.18 5.16
C LEU A 79 11.28 0.82 6.48
N PHE A 80 11.04 -0.03 7.48
CA PHE A 80 10.98 0.39 8.87
C PHE A 80 12.39 0.77 9.35
N LEU A 81 12.55 1.98 9.87
CA LEU A 81 13.85 2.50 10.30
C LEU A 81 14.23 2.07 11.72
N ALA A 82 13.25 1.53 12.46
CA ALA A 82 13.39 0.93 13.78
C ALA A 82 12.50 -0.33 13.86
N PRO A 83 12.71 -1.23 14.84
CA PRO A 83 11.77 -2.32 15.10
C PRO A 83 10.35 -1.77 15.32
N PHE A 84 9.36 -2.43 14.71
CA PHE A 84 7.99 -1.88 14.71
C PHE A 84 7.37 -1.76 16.11
N PHE A 85 7.78 -2.60 17.07
CA PHE A 85 7.31 -2.53 18.46
C PHE A 85 7.81 -1.29 19.22
N ASP A 86 8.81 -0.57 18.70
CA ASP A 86 9.32 0.69 19.28
C ASP A 86 8.56 1.93 18.74
N VAL A 87 7.69 1.75 17.75
CA VAL A 87 6.90 2.84 17.16
C VAL A 87 5.76 3.24 18.11
N THR A 88 5.78 4.48 18.59
CA THR A 88 4.79 5.00 19.55
C THR A 88 3.97 6.18 19.03
N THR A 89 4.33 6.70 17.84
CA THR A 89 3.75 7.93 17.27
C THR A 89 2.72 7.67 16.18
N MET A 90 2.28 6.43 15.98
CA MET A 90 1.20 6.12 15.03
C MET A 90 -0.13 6.71 15.52
N VAL A 91 -0.83 7.36 14.60
CA VAL A 91 -2.17 7.89 14.83
C VAL A 91 -3.18 6.85 14.36
N ASP A 92 -4.34 6.80 15.02
CA ASP A 92 -5.46 5.97 14.60
C ASP A 92 -5.85 6.30 13.15
N PRO A 93 -5.77 5.33 12.23
CA PRO A 93 -6.07 5.56 10.82
C PRO A 93 -7.56 5.72 10.52
N ARG A 94 -8.45 5.46 11.49
CA ARG A 94 -9.91 5.61 11.36
C ARG A 94 -10.43 4.99 10.07
N LEU A 95 -10.18 3.70 9.90
CA LEU A 95 -10.54 2.96 8.69
C LEU A 95 -12.05 2.97 8.46
N SER A 96 -12.47 3.17 7.21
CA SER A 96 -13.84 3.03 6.74
C SER A 96 -13.90 2.23 5.45
N VAL A 97 -14.98 1.48 5.23
CA VAL A 97 -15.32 0.98 3.91
C VAL A 97 -16.27 2.00 3.29
N ASP A 98 -15.79 2.71 2.28
CA ASP A 98 -16.52 3.82 1.67
C ASP A 98 -17.47 3.30 0.59
N SER A 99 -17.05 2.30 -0.17
CA SER A 99 -17.87 1.68 -1.21
C SER A 99 -17.47 0.24 -1.53
N VAL A 100 -18.44 -0.53 -2.04
CA VAL A 100 -18.24 -1.86 -2.61
C VAL A 100 -19.00 -1.91 -3.94
N ALA A 101 -18.29 -2.16 -5.03
CA ALA A 101 -18.85 -2.19 -6.38
C ALA A 101 -18.48 -3.48 -7.11
N LEU A 102 -19.41 -4.01 -7.90
CA LEU A 102 -19.12 -5.14 -8.78
C LEU A 102 -18.19 -4.70 -9.91
N VAL A 103 -17.08 -5.40 -10.09
CA VAL A 103 -16.17 -5.22 -11.22
C VAL A 103 -16.79 -5.92 -12.43
N ALA A 104 -17.05 -5.16 -13.49
CA ALA A 104 -17.52 -5.75 -14.75
C ALA A 104 -16.49 -6.77 -15.25
N PRO A 105 -16.91 -8.00 -15.62
CA PRO A 105 -15.98 -8.98 -16.17
C PRO A 105 -15.28 -8.37 -17.39
N SER A 106 -13.95 -8.44 -17.42
CA SER A 106 -13.22 -8.00 -18.59
C SER A 106 -13.59 -8.93 -19.75
N SER A 107 -13.80 -8.36 -20.94
CA SER A 107 -14.17 -9.10 -22.16
C SER A 107 -13.13 -10.13 -22.63
N ALA A 108 -12.08 -10.37 -21.84
CA ALA A 108 -10.99 -11.31 -22.11
C ALA A 108 -11.27 -12.71 -21.55
N PHE A 109 -12.27 -12.88 -20.69
CA PHE A 109 -12.70 -14.18 -20.16
C PHE A 109 -14.13 -14.47 -20.62
N SER A 110 -14.45 -15.72 -20.96
CA SER A 110 -15.81 -16.15 -21.26
C SER A 110 -16.73 -15.84 -20.08
N GLU A 111 -17.85 -15.15 -20.34
CA GLU A 111 -18.82 -14.71 -19.32
C GLU A 111 -19.37 -15.86 -18.46
N GLU A 112 -19.24 -17.10 -18.91
CA GLU A 112 -19.74 -18.29 -18.21
C GLU A 112 -18.84 -18.78 -17.06
N ASP A 113 -17.56 -18.36 -16.97
CA ASP A 113 -16.60 -18.88 -15.98
C ASP A 113 -15.95 -17.81 -15.07
N ALA A 114 -16.21 -16.53 -15.28
CA ALA A 114 -15.59 -15.46 -14.49
C ALA A 114 -16.30 -15.30 -13.13
N ALA A 115 -15.62 -15.65 -12.04
CA ALA A 115 -16.09 -15.34 -10.70
C ALA A 115 -16.32 -13.82 -10.54
N PRO A 116 -17.44 -13.39 -9.95
CA PRO A 116 -17.68 -11.97 -9.72
C PRO A 116 -16.56 -11.42 -8.84
N SER A 117 -15.99 -10.27 -9.20
CA SER A 117 -15.01 -9.59 -8.36
C SER A 117 -15.57 -8.25 -7.90
N PHE A 118 -15.13 -7.78 -6.75
CA PHE A 118 -15.65 -6.56 -6.12
C PHE A 118 -14.51 -5.60 -5.88
N GLU A 119 -14.65 -4.36 -6.36
CA GLU A 119 -13.78 -3.26 -5.96
C GLU A 119 -14.30 -2.72 -4.63
N VAL A 120 -13.42 -2.65 -3.64
CA VAL A 120 -13.69 -2.14 -2.30
C VAL A 120 -12.83 -0.89 -2.11
N GLU A 121 -13.49 0.24 -1.86
CA GLU A 121 -12.82 1.49 -1.50
C GLU A 121 -12.76 1.62 0.02
N ILE A 122 -11.55 1.81 0.54
CA ILE A 122 -11.27 1.90 1.96
C ILE A 122 -10.70 3.28 2.27
N GLY A 123 -11.41 4.03 3.10
CA GLY A 123 -10.93 5.29 3.65
C GLY A 123 -9.83 5.03 4.68
N VAL A 124 -8.66 5.63 4.47
CA VAL A 124 -7.51 5.54 5.38
C VAL A 124 -7.04 6.95 5.71
N HIS A 125 -7.15 7.38 6.97
CA HIS A 125 -6.91 8.78 7.38
C HIS A 125 -5.57 9.02 8.08
N ALA A 126 -4.78 7.97 8.30
CA ALA A 126 -3.40 8.07 8.78
C ALA A 126 -2.56 6.92 8.21
N ILE A 127 -1.24 7.08 8.23
CA ILE A 127 -0.33 6.03 7.76
C ILE A 127 -0.56 4.75 8.58
N THR A 128 -0.80 3.65 7.87
CA THR A 128 -1.14 2.36 8.47
C THR A 128 -0.17 1.30 8.01
N ALA A 129 0.57 0.70 8.94
CA ALA A 129 1.34 -0.51 8.66
C ALA A 129 0.47 -1.75 8.81
N PHE A 130 0.72 -2.75 7.97
CA PHE A 130 0.06 -4.06 8.03
C PHE A 130 -1.47 -3.95 7.96
N LEU A 131 -2.00 -3.07 7.10
CA LEU A 131 -3.44 -3.00 6.88
C LEU A 131 -3.94 -4.39 6.47
N TRP A 132 -4.77 -4.96 7.33
CA TRP A 132 -5.25 -6.32 7.22
C TRP A 132 -6.76 -6.34 7.12
N ILE A 133 -7.29 -6.84 6.01
CA ILE A 133 -8.72 -6.84 5.73
C ILE A 133 -9.23 -8.27 5.71
N GLU A 134 -10.32 -8.49 6.42
CA GLU A 134 -10.96 -9.80 6.56
C GLU A 134 -12.46 -9.69 6.29
N THR A 135 -13.02 -10.79 5.81
CA THR A 135 -14.46 -10.97 5.63
C THR A 135 -14.79 -12.43 5.91
N PRO A 136 -15.96 -12.75 6.49
CA PRO A 136 -16.41 -14.13 6.66
C PRO A 136 -16.72 -14.83 5.34
N ILE A 137 -16.79 -14.09 4.23
CA ILE A 137 -17.04 -14.63 2.89
C ILE A 137 -15.75 -15.31 2.40
N PRO A 138 -15.77 -16.61 2.06
CA PRO A 138 -14.63 -17.29 1.46
C PRO A 138 -14.19 -16.63 0.15
N GLY A 139 -12.90 -16.32 0.03
CA GLY A 139 -12.32 -15.68 -1.15
C GLY A 139 -10.89 -15.22 -0.91
N TRP A 140 -10.38 -14.35 -1.77
CA TRP A 140 -9.07 -13.72 -1.63
C TRP A 140 -9.09 -12.25 -2.04
N TRP A 141 -8.12 -11.50 -1.52
CA TRP A 141 -7.89 -10.10 -1.83
C TRP A 141 -6.77 -9.95 -2.86
N SER A 142 -6.82 -8.89 -3.67
CA SER A 142 -5.76 -8.52 -4.60
C SER A 142 -4.46 -8.15 -3.90
N ASP A 143 -4.56 -7.62 -2.68
CA ASP A 143 -3.44 -7.30 -1.80
C ASP A 143 -3.93 -7.33 -0.34
N ASN A 144 -3.04 -7.63 0.61
CA ASN A 144 -3.32 -7.64 2.04
C ASN A 144 -2.03 -7.53 2.86
N GLY A 145 -2.09 -6.97 4.07
CA GLY A 145 -0.90 -6.77 4.91
C GLY A 145 0.03 -5.66 4.39
N LEU A 146 -0.53 -4.66 3.71
CA LEU A 146 0.23 -3.58 3.07
C LEU A 146 0.53 -2.39 4.01
N LEU A 147 1.52 -1.58 3.63
CA LEU A 147 1.76 -0.26 4.21
C LEU A 147 1.00 0.79 3.38
N VAL A 148 0.05 1.49 3.99
CA VAL A 148 -0.65 2.63 3.37
C VAL A 148 0.04 3.92 3.81
N THR A 149 0.63 4.65 2.86
CA THR A 149 1.29 5.95 3.13
C THR A 149 0.57 7.13 2.50
N ASP A 150 -0.11 6.93 1.37
CA ASP A 150 -0.97 7.94 0.77
C ASP A 150 -2.38 7.83 1.37
N THR A 151 -2.76 8.85 2.15
CA THR A 151 -4.06 8.95 2.82
C THR A 151 -4.96 10.00 2.16
N SER A 152 -4.55 10.53 1.00
CA SER A 152 -5.30 11.57 0.28
C SER A 152 -6.42 11.00 -0.58
N GLN A 153 -6.36 9.70 -0.89
CA GLN A 153 -7.34 8.99 -1.68
C GLN A 153 -7.74 7.67 -0.99
N PRO A 154 -8.95 7.17 -1.24
CA PRO A 154 -9.34 5.84 -0.80
C PRO A 154 -8.39 4.78 -1.38
N LEU A 155 -8.02 3.81 -0.56
CA LEU A 155 -7.33 2.61 -1.01
C LEU A 155 -8.34 1.73 -1.76
N ARG A 156 -7.99 1.31 -2.98
CA ARG A 156 -8.82 0.39 -3.78
C ARG A 156 -8.23 -1.00 -3.77
N LEU A 157 -9.03 -1.98 -3.37
CA LEU A 157 -8.67 -3.39 -3.39
C LEU A 157 -9.76 -4.21 -4.04
N THR A 158 -9.36 -5.30 -4.68
CA THR A 158 -10.30 -6.23 -5.29
C THR A 158 -10.47 -7.46 -4.42
N PHE A 159 -11.71 -7.82 -4.11
CA PHE A 159 -12.05 -9.09 -3.50
C PHE A 159 -12.67 -10.03 -4.53
N THR A 160 -12.19 -11.27 -4.59
CA THR A 160 -12.76 -12.31 -5.45
C THR A 160 -13.26 -13.46 -4.56
N PRO A 161 -14.57 -13.74 -4.50
CA PRO A 161 -15.11 -14.85 -3.73
C PRO A 161 -14.74 -16.21 -4.33
N ASP A 162 -14.62 -17.20 -3.45
CA ASP A 162 -14.57 -18.60 -3.83
C ASP A 162 -15.99 -19.07 -4.22
N VAL A 163 -16.28 -19.07 -5.51
CA VAL A 163 -17.60 -19.39 -6.08
C VAL A 163 -18.11 -20.78 -5.70
N LEU A 164 -17.23 -21.72 -5.34
CA LEU A 164 -17.62 -23.06 -4.90
C LEU A 164 -18.19 -23.07 -3.47
N LYS A 165 -17.75 -22.12 -2.64
CA LYS A 165 -18.12 -22.04 -1.21
C LYS A 165 -19.13 -20.93 -0.92
N ALA A 166 -19.12 -19.87 -1.72
CA ALA A 166 -20.03 -18.73 -1.58
C ALA A 166 -20.61 -18.35 -2.95
N PRO A 167 -21.50 -19.18 -3.52
CA PRO A 167 -22.18 -18.83 -4.75
C PRO A 167 -23.10 -17.62 -4.50
N ASN A 168 -23.14 -16.69 -5.45
CA ASN A 168 -24.03 -15.52 -5.47
C ASN A 168 -23.77 -14.45 -4.41
N VAL A 169 -22.51 -14.21 -4.04
CA VAL A 169 -22.14 -13.01 -3.25
C VAL A 169 -22.53 -11.75 -4.02
N SER A 170 -23.20 -10.82 -3.35
CA SER A 170 -23.52 -9.49 -3.86
C SER A 170 -22.64 -8.42 -3.19
N ALA A 171 -22.53 -7.26 -3.84
CA ALA A 171 -21.81 -6.11 -3.28
C ALA A 171 -22.40 -5.67 -1.92
N ALA A 172 -23.73 -5.73 -1.76
CA ALA A 172 -24.40 -5.41 -0.51
C ALA A 172 -24.03 -6.40 0.61
N GLN A 173 -24.01 -7.70 0.33
CA GLN A 173 -23.60 -8.72 1.31
C GLN A 173 -22.14 -8.56 1.73
N LEU A 174 -21.24 -8.27 0.78
CA LEU A 174 -19.84 -8.00 1.10
C LEU A 174 -19.71 -6.70 1.92
N HIS A 175 -20.44 -5.65 1.58
CA HIS A 175 -20.40 -4.41 2.35
C HIS A 175 -20.92 -4.60 3.79
N GLU A 176 -22.03 -5.31 3.96
CA GLU A 176 -22.61 -5.62 5.28
C GLU A 176 -21.68 -6.47 6.15
N SER A 177 -20.82 -7.31 5.55
CA SER A 177 -19.90 -8.16 6.31
C SER A 177 -18.86 -7.36 7.10
N PHE A 178 -18.52 -6.14 6.67
CA PHE A 178 -17.63 -5.24 7.40
C PHE A 178 -18.34 -4.51 8.57
N SER A 179 -19.67 -4.45 8.55
CA SER A 179 -20.47 -3.80 9.60
C SER A 179 -20.84 -4.75 10.74
N GLN A 180 -20.75 -6.06 10.50
CA GLN A 180 -20.94 -7.07 11.54
C GLN A 180 -19.76 -7.02 12.50
N LYS A 181 -19.83 -6.11 13.49
CA LYS A 181 -18.91 -6.09 14.62
C LYS A 181 -18.74 -7.51 15.13
N HIS A 182 -17.50 -8.01 15.13
CA HIS A 182 -17.15 -9.14 15.97
C HIS A 182 -17.46 -8.73 17.41
N GLY A 183 -18.63 -9.14 17.91
CA GLY A 183 -18.92 -9.16 19.33
C GLY A 183 -18.05 -10.23 19.96
N GLY A 184 -16.82 -9.84 20.32
CA GLY A 184 -15.81 -10.68 20.94
C GLY A 184 -14.90 -9.84 21.81
#